data_AF-A0A7S2A8A4-F1
#
_entry.id   AF-A0A7S2A8A4-F1
#
_cell.length_a   1.000
_cell.length_b   1.000
_cell.length_c   1.000
_cell.angle_alpha   90.00
_cell.angle_beta   90.00
_cell.angle_gamma   90.00
#
_symmetry.space_group_name_H-M   'P 1'
#
loop_
_entity.id
_entity.type
_entity.pdbx_description
1 polymer ?
#
loop_
_entity_poly.entity_id
_entity_poly.type
_entity_poly.pdbx_seq_one_letter_code
_entity_poly.pdbx_strand_id
1 'polypeptide(L)'
;CHELLALNDAGEEFLHKISMFSCKQRRVLNCHKFSFVNQVGRGSDNPANACVLPEEALQKALEPMDDAESTNLHEFLDSAADLKNADVAELTESERLAFFLNLYHVMVMHAYLVLVFFCIC
;
A
#
# COMPACT_ATOMS: atom_id res chain seq x y z
N CYS A 1 -33.60 -3.77 29.21
CA CYS A 1 -33.68 -4.42 27.90
C CYS A 1 -32.75 -3.69 26.93
N HIS A 2 -31.69 -4.40 26.52
CA HIS A 2 -30.87 -4.20 25.32
C HIS A 2 -30.66 -2.78 24.78
N GLU A 3 -29.56 -2.14 25.19
CA GLU A 3 -29.00 -0.99 24.48
C GLU A 3 -27.45 -1.06 24.49
N LEU A 4 -26.92 -2.21 24.05
CA LEU A 4 -25.48 -2.51 24.02
C LEU A 4 -25.06 -3.42 22.84
N LEU A 5 -25.74 -3.31 21.68
CA LEU A 5 -25.42 -4.09 20.49
C LEU A 5 -25.67 -3.30 19.21
N ALA A 6 -24.71 -2.44 18.85
CA ALA A 6 -24.45 -2.09 17.45
C ALA A 6 -23.00 -1.62 17.33
N LEU A 7 -22.06 -2.45 17.81
CA LEU A 7 -20.75 -2.53 17.17
C LEU A 7 -21.03 -3.09 15.77
N ASN A 8 -21.44 -2.22 14.84
CA ASN A 8 -21.34 -2.54 13.42
C ASN A 8 -19.87 -2.88 13.23
N ASP A 9 -19.60 -4.15 12.92
CA ASP A 9 -18.25 -4.62 12.71
C ASP A 9 -17.65 -3.78 11.58
N ALA A 10 -16.68 -2.93 11.92
CA ALA A 10 -16.01 -2.07 10.95
C ALA A 10 -15.41 -2.90 9.80
N GLY A 11 -15.09 -4.17 10.07
CA GLY A 11 -14.71 -5.15 9.06
C GLY A 11 -15.84 -5.48 8.08
N GLU A 12 -17.05 -5.73 8.55
CA GLU A 12 -18.21 -6.00 7.68
C GLU A 12 -18.64 -4.76 6.89
N GLU A 13 -18.60 -3.57 7.49
CA GLU A 13 -18.89 -2.32 6.78
C GLU A 13 -17.88 -2.09 5.64
N PHE A 14 -16.60 -2.35 5.90
CA PHE A 14 -15.53 -2.27 4.91
C PHE A 14 -15.74 -3.27 3.76
N LEU A 15 -16.01 -4.54 4.08
CA LEU A 15 -16.26 -5.59 3.07
C LEU A 15 -17.48 -5.26 2.20
N HIS A 16 -18.55 -4.77 2.81
CA HIS A 16 -19.75 -4.34 2.10
C HIS A 16 -19.47 -3.15 1.17
N LYS A 17 -18.73 -2.13 1.61
CA LYS A 17 -18.32 -1.00 0.77
C LYS A 17 -17.42 -1.43 -0.40
N ILE A 18 -16.46 -2.33 -0.18
CA ILE A 18 -15.61 -2.87 -1.26
C ILE A 18 -16.44 -3.58 -2.33
N SER A 19 -17.50 -4.28 -1.92
CA SER A 19 -18.40 -4.95 -2.86
C SER A 19 -19.14 -3.96 -3.78
N MET A 20 -19.34 -2.71 -3.35
CA MET A 20 -20.01 -1.68 -4.13
C MET A 20 -19.08 -0.93 -5.11
N PHE A 21 -17.76 -1.08 -4.97
CA PHE A 21 -16.82 -0.38 -5.82
C PHE A 21 -16.80 -0.93 -7.25
N SER A 22 -16.71 -0.01 -8.21
CA SER A 22 -16.48 -0.32 -9.62
C SER A 22 -15.12 -1.02 -9.79
N CYS A 23 -14.95 -1.77 -10.88
CA CYS A 23 -13.67 -2.43 -11.18
C CYS A 23 -12.48 -1.45 -11.22
N LYS A 24 -12.71 -0.19 -11.62
CA LYS A 24 -11.67 0.85 -11.58
C LYS A 24 -11.26 1.17 -10.14
N GLN A 25 -12.23 1.46 -9.27
CA GLN A 25 -11.97 1.73 -7.85
C GLN A 25 -11.33 0.53 -7.13
N ARG A 26 -11.79 -0.69 -7.40
CA ARG A 26 -11.17 -1.92 -6.85
C ARG A 26 -9.73 -2.12 -7.30
N ARG A 27 -9.36 -1.68 -8.51
CA ARG A 27 -7.97 -1.75 -8.99
C ARG A 27 -7.07 -0.78 -8.22
N VAL A 28 -7.56 0.41 -7.91
CA VAL A 28 -6.83 1.40 -7.10
C VAL A 28 -6.58 0.86 -5.68
N LEU A 29 -7.57 0.18 -5.09
CA LEU A 29 -7.42 -0.50 -3.79
C LEU A 29 -6.39 -1.64 -3.78
N ASN A 30 -6.15 -2.26 -4.93
CA ASN A 30 -5.15 -3.32 -5.09
C ASN A 30 -3.80 -2.76 -5.60
N CYS A 31 -3.47 -1.54 -5.15
CA CYS A 31 -2.22 -0.83 -5.45
C CYS A 31 -2.05 -0.38 -6.91
N HIS A 32 -3.16 -0.20 -7.67
CA HIS A 32 -3.23 0.23 -9.09
C HIS A 32 -2.54 -0.70 -10.10
N LYS A 33 -1.35 -1.19 -9.78
CA LYS A 33 -0.50 -2.14 -10.51
C LYS A 33 -0.48 -3.50 -9.79
N PHE A 34 -0.74 -4.55 -10.55
CA PHE A 34 -0.46 -5.91 -10.10
C PHE A 34 0.99 -6.27 -10.46
N SER A 35 1.77 -6.65 -9.45
CA SER A 35 3.12 -7.17 -9.65
C SER A 35 3.09 -8.69 -9.48
N PHE A 36 3.09 -9.42 -10.59
CA PHE A 36 3.25 -10.88 -10.64
C PHE A 36 4.59 -11.22 -11.30
N VAL A 37 5.68 -10.66 -10.79
CA VAL A 37 7.02 -10.98 -11.31
C VAL A 37 7.59 -12.12 -10.46
N ASN A 38 7.65 -13.31 -11.04
CA ASN A 38 8.45 -14.40 -10.51
C ASN A 38 9.92 -14.00 -10.78
N GLN A 39 10.67 -13.57 -9.76
CA GLN A 39 12.07 -13.18 -9.92
C GLN A 39 12.96 -14.41 -10.17
N VAL A 40 12.82 -15.01 -11.35
CA VAL A 40 13.76 -15.99 -11.88
C VAL A 40 14.63 -15.24 -12.88
N GLY A 41 15.72 -14.61 -12.40
CA GLY A 41 16.80 -14.19 -13.30
C GLY A 41 17.11 -12.70 -13.45
N ARG A 42 16.74 -11.80 -12.52
CA ARG A 42 17.45 -10.52 -12.42
C ARG A 42 18.77 -10.75 -11.67
N GLY A 43 19.83 -10.99 -12.44
CA GLY A 43 21.20 -10.87 -11.93
C GLY A 43 21.37 -9.51 -11.26
N SER A 44 21.75 -9.54 -9.99
CA SER A 44 22.08 -8.39 -9.17
C SER A 44 23.38 -7.76 -9.67
N ASP A 45 23.30 -6.90 -10.69
CA ASP A 45 24.39 -5.96 -11.02
C ASP A 45 24.24 -4.64 -10.26
N ASN A 46 23.15 -4.49 -9.52
CA ASN A 46 22.99 -3.48 -8.48
C ASN A 46 21.85 -3.96 -7.57
N PRO A 47 22.10 -4.38 -6.32
CA PRO A 47 21.03 -4.51 -5.34
C PRO A 47 20.53 -3.08 -5.13
N ALA A 48 19.56 -2.66 -5.95
CA ALA A 48 18.88 -1.39 -5.79
C ALA A 48 18.35 -1.41 -4.37
N ASN A 49 19.03 -0.64 -3.53
CA ASN A 49 19.09 -0.74 -2.08
C ASN A 49 17.66 -0.91 -1.57
N ALA A 50 17.28 -2.11 -1.11
CA ALA A 50 15.88 -2.43 -0.86
C ALA A 50 15.20 -1.44 0.12
N CYS A 51 16.01 -0.78 0.96
CA CYS A 51 15.64 0.32 1.84
C CYS A 51 15.13 1.60 1.12
N VAL A 52 15.52 1.83 -0.13
CA VAL A 52 15.09 2.98 -0.96
C VAL A 52 13.64 2.81 -1.40
N LEU A 53 13.17 1.58 -1.64
CA LEU A 53 11.81 1.33 -2.08
C LEU A 53 10.75 1.88 -1.10
N PRO A 54 10.81 1.57 0.21
CA PRO A 54 9.84 2.13 1.15
C PRO A 54 10.08 3.63 1.41
N GLU A 55 11.31 4.13 1.26
CA GLU A 55 11.60 5.57 1.33
C GLU A 55 10.90 6.34 0.20
N GLU A 56 11.05 5.90 -1.05
CA GLU A 56 10.38 6.49 -2.21
C GLU A 56 8.86 6.45 -2.08
N ALA A 57 8.31 5.32 -1.61
CA ALA A 57 6.88 5.20 -1.35
C ALA A 57 6.41 6.19 -0.28
N LEU A 58 7.15 6.34 0.82
CA LEU A 58 6.81 7.29 1.88
C LEU A 58 6.94 8.74 1.41
N GLN A 59 7.95 9.07 0.61
CA GLN A 59 8.10 10.41 0.06
C GLN A 59 6.88 10.80 -0.77
N LYS A 60 6.39 9.90 -1.63
CA LYS A 60 5.17 10.11 -2.41
C LYS A 60 3.91 10.22 -1.55
N ALA A 61 3.89 9.56 -0.39
CA ALA A 61 2.78 9.66 0.55
C ALA A 61 2.69 11.03 1.25
N LEU A 62 3.76 11.84 1.21
CA LEU A 62 3.78 13.20 1.77
C LEU A 62 3.28 14.26 0.79
N GLU A 63 3.24 13.94 -0.50
CA GLU A 63 2.70 14.85 -1.51
C GLU A 63 1.19 15.01 -1.33
N PRO A 64 0.64 16.23 -1.52
CA PRO A 64 -0.79 16.45 -1.40
C PRO A 64 -1.56 15.60 -2.42
N MET A 65 -2.61 14.94 -1.94
CA MET A 65 -3.52 14.13 -2.75
C MET A 65 -4.90 14.76 -2.66
N ASP A 66 -5.35 15.35 -3.75
CA ASP A 66 -6.60 16.13 -3.76
C ASP A 66 -7.84 15.25 -3.93
N ASP A 67 -7.68 14.12 -4.64
CA ASP A 67 -8.76 13.18 -4.92
C ASP A 67 -8.25 11.76 -5.29
N ALA A 68 -9.21 10.85 -5.48
CA ALA A 68 -8.97 9.46 -5.86
C ALA A 68 -8.43 9.25 -7.27
N GLU A 69 -8.43 10.27 -8.12
CA GLU A 69 -7.86 10.25 -9.48
C GLU A 69 -6.49 10.96 -9.55
N SER A 70 -6.01 11.52 -8.44
CA SER A 70 -4.76 12.27 -8.42
C SER A 70 -3.58 11.41 -8.87
N THR A 71 -2.72 12.00 -9.70
CA THR A 71 -1.48 11.36 -10.16
C THR A 71 -0.61 10.94 -8.99
N ASN A 72 -0.55 11.76 -7.93
CA ASN A 72 0.24 11.49 -6.73
C ASN A 72 -0.24 10.22 -5.99
N LEU A 73 -1.56 10.01 -5.89
CA LEU A 73 -2.12 8.78 -5.33
C LEU A 73 -1.73 7.56 -6.16
N HIS A 74 -1.84 7.64 -7.49
CA HIS A 74 -1.43 6.55 -8.37
C HIS A 74 0.07 6.24 -8.25
N GLU A 75 0.91 7.27 -8.21
CA GLU A 75 2.35 7.11 -8.06
C GLU A 75 2.74 6.49 -6.72
N PHE A 76 2.05 6.86 -5.64
CA PHE A 76 2.21 6.23 -4.33
C PHE A 76 1.83 4.74 -4.38
N LEU A 77 0.65 4.44 -4.95
CA LEU A 77 0.15 3.06 -5.03
C LEU A 77 1.03 2.17 -5.90
N ASP A 78 1.54 2.69 -7.02
CA ASP A 78 2.48 1.97 -7.89
C ASP A 78 3.80 1.70 -7.14
N SER A 79 4.35 2.67 -6.41
CA SER A 79 5.53 2.46 -5.55
C SER A 79 5.26 1.45 -4.42
N ALA A 80 4.08 1.49 -3.80
CA ALA A 80 3.68 0.52 -2.78
C ALA A 80 3.55 -0.91 -3.37
N ALA A 81 3.11 -1.04 -4.62
CA ALA A 81 3.05 -2.33 -5.31
C ALA A 81 4.44 -2.91 -5.58
N ASP A 82 5.43 -2.06 -5.85
CA ASP A 82 6.80 -2.47 -6.17
C ASP A 82 7.56 -3.02 -4.94
N LEU A 83 7.12 -2.70 -3.71
CA LEU A 83 7.67 -3.28 -2.47
C LEU A 83 7.58 -4.81 -2.42
N LYS A 84 6.64 -5.41 -3.14
CA LYS A 84 6.51 -6.89 -3.25
C LYS A 84 7.70 -7.54 -3.94
N ASN A 85 8.49 -6.75 -4.68
CA ASN A 85 9.68 -7.21 -5.41
C ASN A 85 10.98 -6.92 -4.66
N ALA A 86 10.93 -6.38 -3.44
CA ALA A 86 12.12 -6.10 -2.65
C ALA A 86 12.80 -7.41 -2.23
N ASP A 87 14.08 -7.57 -2.57
CA ASP A 87 14.90 -8.62 -2.00
C ASP A 87 15.56 -8.12 -0.71
N VAL A 88 15.23 -8.76 0.40
CA VAL A 88 15.73 -8.42 1.75
C VAL A 88 16.76 -9.41 2.26
N ALA A 89 17.07 -10.46 1.49
CA ALA A 89 17.96 -11.54 1.92
C ALA A 89 19.39 -11.04 2.14
N GLU A 90 19.85 -10.11 1.29
CA GLU A 90 21.21 -9.56 1.32
C GLU A 90 21.38 -8.37 2.30
N LEU A 91 20.29 -7.89 2.91
CA LEU A 91 20.36 -6.79 3.87
C LEU A 91 20.98 -7.22 5.20
N THR A 92 21.76 -6.32 5.81
CA THR A 92 22.19 -6.45 7.20
C THR A 92 20.98 -6.41 8.16
N GLU A 93 21.15 -6.84 9.40
CA GLU A 93 20.07 -6.83 10.40
C GLU A 93 19.48 -5.43 10.61
N SER A 94 20.34 -4.40 10.73
CA SER A 94 19.92 -3.01 10.89
C SER A 94 19.14 -2.48 9.69
N GLU A 95 19.60 -2.78 8.47
CA GLU A 95 18.91 -2.38 7.24
C GLU A 95 17.57 -3.09 7.10
N ARG A 96 17.52 -4.39 7.43
CA ARG A 96 16.29 -5.17 7.41
C ARG A 96 15.26 -4.62 8.40
N LEU A 97 15.69 -4.24 9.61
CA LEU A 97 14.84 -3.57 10.59
C LEU A 97 14.31 -2.24 10.05
N ALA A 98 15.18 -1.41 9.47
CA ALA A 98 14.77 -0.14 8.88
C ALA A 98 13.78 -0.34 7.71
N PHE A 99 14.03 -1.32 6.85
CA PHE A 99 13.13 -1.69 5.75
C PHE A 99 11.74 -2.06 6.27
N PHE A 100 11.64 -2.97 7.24
CA PHE A 100 10.34 -3.40 7.75
C PHE A 100 9.61 -2.31 8.54
N LEU A 101 10.34 -1.44 9.25
CA LEU A 101 9.75 -0.28 9.91
C LEU A 101 9.15 0.70 8.89
N ASN A 102 9.88 1.02 7.83
CA ASN A 102 9.38 1.90 6.78
C ASN A 102 8.24 1.25 5.98
N LEU A 103 8.30 -0.06 5.72
CA LEU A 103 7.21 -0.82 5.11
C LEU A 103 5.94 -0.75 5.95
N TYR A 104 6.04 -0.87 7.28
CA TYR A 104 4.90 -0.71 8.17
C TYR A 104 4.28 0.69 8.01
N HIS A 105 5.08 1.75 7.95
CA HIS A 105 4.58 3.10 7.70
C HIS A 105 3.89 3.22 6.33
N VAL A 106 4.43 2.60 5.27
CA VAL A 106 3.76 2.55 3.96
C VAL A 106 2.41 1.86 4.07
N MET A 107 2.30 0.74 4.78
CA MET A 107 1.04 0.03 4.98
C MET A 107 0.00 0.88 5.73
N VAL A 108 0.43 1.62 6.75
CA VAL A 108 -0.45 2.54 7.49
C VAL A 108 -0.96 3.66 6.58
N MET A 109 -0.06 4.29 5.81
CA MET A 109 -0.44 5.35 4.86
C MET A 109 -1.38 4.80 3.78
N HIS A 110 -1.09 3.61 3.24
CA HIS A 110 -1.94 2.94 2.26
C HIS A 110 -3.35 2.67 2.82
N ALA A 111 -3.46 2.13 4.04
CA ALA A 111 -4.74 1.88 4.68
C ALA A 111 -5.53 3.18 4.90
N TYR A 112 -4.85 4.25 5.35
CA TYR A 112 -5.49 5.55 5.54
C TYR A 112 -6.04 6.13 4.22
N LEU A 113 -5.24 6.12 3.15
CA LEU A 113 -5.66 6.60 1.84
C LEU A 113 -6.81 5.76 1.26
N VAL A 114 -6.74 4.44 1.42
CA VAL A 114 -7.82 3.53 1.05
C VAL A 114 -9.11 3.84 1.80
N LEU A 115 -9.05 4.04 3.11
CA LEU A 115 -10.24 4.33 3.92
C LEU A 115 -10.81 5.72 3.61
N VAL A 116 -9.97 6.74 3.51
CA VAL A 116 -10.41 8.13 3.33
C VAL A 116 -10.95 8.37 1.91
N PHE A 117 -10.26 7.94 0.86
CA PHE A 117 -10.70 8.25 -0.50
C PHE A 117 -11.78 7.32 -1.03
N PHE A 118 -11.81 6.07 -0.59
CA PHE A 118 -12.72 5.07 -1.15
C PHE A 118 -13.92 4.76 -0.26
N CYS A 119 -13.84 4.92 1.08
CA CYS A 119 -15.00 4.65 1.94
C CYS A 119 -15.88 5.87 2.24
N ILE A 120 -15.43 7.07 1.89
CA ILE A 120 -16.17 8.34 2.11
C ILE A 120 -16.91 8.81 0.83
N CYS A 121 -16.50 8.34 -0.35
CA CYS A 121 -17.21 8.54 -1.62
C CYS A 121 -18.21 7.41 -1.89
#